data_AF-A0A346NPV4-F1
#
_entry.id   AF-A0A346NPV4-F1
#
_cell.length_a   1.000
_cell.length_b   1.000
_cell.length_c   1.000
_cell.angle_alpha   90.00
_cell.angle_beta   90.00
_cell.angle_gamma   90.00
#
_symmetry.space_group_name_H-M   'P 1'
#
loop_
_entity.id
_entity.type
_entity.pdbx_description
1 polymer ?
#
loop_
_entity_poly.entity_id
_entity_poly.type
_entity_poly.pdbx_seq_one_letter_code
_entity_poly.pdbx_strand_id
1 'polypeptide(L)'
;MKLLRALTFLSTLAVAAPGMAAGNISQPAIAPCPGEFYNVSMPQGATQCQRFDDDMPASLIFHTPQSTESVLQWYQQHMPQLHVASQFNGRVVLTGAQNTIRVVVSPDHSGAQVDLLILDSLLASQ
;
A
#
# COMPACT_ATOMS: atom_id res chain seq x y z
N MET A 1 28.90 13.76 -68.30
CA MET A 1 29.95 13.25 -67.40
C MET A 1 29.32 13.01 -66.04
N LYS A 2 29.28 11.75 -65.59
CA LYS A 2 28.65 11.31 -64.33
C LYS A 2 29.64 11.52 -63.18
N LEU A 3 29.20 12.17 -62.10
CA LEU A 3 29.74 11.93 -60.76
C LEU A 3 28.57 11.58 -59.85
N LEU A 4 28.32 10.28 -59.65
CA LEU A 4 27.48 9.82 -58.54
C LEU A 4 28.38 9.57 -57.33
N ARG A 5 28.07 10.31 -56.27
CA ARG A 5 28.70 10.24 -54.95
C ARG A 5 28.46 8.85 -54.33
N ALA A 6 29.53 8.25 -53.82
CA ALA A 6 29.46 7.04 -53.02
C ALA A 6 28.90 7.39 -51.63
N LEU A 7 27.79 6.73 -51.24
CA LEU A 7 27.29 6.72 -49.87
C LEU A 7 28.04 5.63 -49.09
N THR A 8 28.92 6.03 -48.18
CA THR A 8 29.52 5.14 -47.19
C THR A 8 28.51 4.87 -46.08
N PHE A 9 28.02 3.64 -45.97
CA PHE A 9 27.27 3.14 -44.82
C PHE A 9 28.20 3.06 -43.61
N LEU A 10 27.92 3.81 -42.55
CA LEU A 10 28.54 3.59 -41.24
C LEU A 10 27.85 2.40 -40.57
N SER A 11 28.57 1.29 -40.46
CA SER A 11 28.18 0.13 -39.67
C SER A 11 28.30 0.46 -38.18
N THR A 12 27.19 0.56 -37.47
CA THR A 12 27.16 0.67 -36.01
C THR A 12 27.52 -0.68 -35.39
N LEU A 13 28.62 -0.73 -34.62
CA LEU A 13 28.91 -1.88 -33.76
C LEU A 13 27.98 -1.85 -32.55
N ALA A 14 27.10 -2.84 -32.44
CA ALA A 14 26.33 -3.08 -31.23
C ALA A 14 27.24 -3.76 -30.18
N VAL A 15 27.55 -3.05 -29.10
CA VAL A 15 28.20 -3.63 -27.92
C VAL A 15 27.12 -4.39 -27.14
N ALA A 16 27.19 -5.72 -27.15
CA ALA A 16 26.38 -6.54 -26.26
C ALA A 16 26.96 -6.45 -24.85
N ALA A 17 26.25 -5.78 -23.94
CA ALA A 17 26.56 -5.85 -22.51
C ALA A 17 26.19 -7.24 -21.98
N PRO A 18 27.04 -7.89 -21.15
CA PRO A 18 26.68 -9.13 -20.50
C PRO A 18 25.48 -8.88 -19.59
N GLY A 19 24.37 -9.57 -19.87
CA GLY A 19 23.17 -9.55 -19.04
C GLY A 19 23.52 -10.08 -17.65
N MET A 20 23.46 -9.18 -16.66
CA MET A 20 23.50 -9.56 -15.26
C MET A 20 22.33 -10.52 -15.02
N ALA A 21 22.64 -11.66 -14.38
CA ALA A 21 21.70 -12.74 -14.12
C ALA A 21 20.36 -12.20 -13.58
N ALA A 22 19.26 -12.63 -14.19
CA ALA A 22 17.92 -12.44 -13.65
C ALA A 22 17.82 -13.19 -12.33
N GLY A 23 18.13 -12.52 -11.21
CA GLY A 23 17.68 -12.96 -9.91
C GLY A 23 16.16 -13.07 -9.98
N ASN A 24 15.60 -14.16 -9.45
CA ASN A 24 14.16 -14.32 -9.27
C ASN A 24 13.64 -13.08 -8.52
N ILE A 25 13.07 -12.11 -9.24
CA ILE A 25 12.27 -11.06 -8.63
C ILE A 25 11.07 -11.82 -8.08
N SER A 26 11.12 -12.15 -6.79
CA SER A 26 10.02 -12.80 -6.10
C SER A 26 8.84 -11.87 -6.22
N GLN A 27 7.89 -12.21 -7.09
CA GLN A 27 6.68 -11.42 -7.23
C GLN A 27 6.00 -11.40 -5.86
N PRO A 28 5.57 -10.24 -5.34
CA PRO A 28 4.89 -10.18 -4.06
C PRO A 28 3.74 -11.18 -4.08
N ALA A 29 3.67 -12.05 -3.07
CA ALA A 29 2.59 -13.00 -2.97
C ALA A 29 1.27 -12.21 -2.88
N ILE A 30 0.44 -12.30 -3.92
CA ILE A 30 -0.89 -11.70 -3.92
C ILE A 30 -1.78 -12.60 -3.07
N ALA A 31 -1.67 -12.46 -1.75
CA ALA A 31 -2.60 -13.08 -0.83
C ALA A 31 -3.95 -12.36 -0.93
N PRO A 32 -5.08 -13.07 -0.88
CA PRO A 32 -6.37 -12.42 -0.70
C PRO A 32 -6.34 -11.64 0.62
N CYS A 33 -7.01 -10.49 0.62
CA CYS A 33 -7.23 -9.74 1.85
C CYS A 33 -7.93 -10.62 2.89
N PRO A 34 -7.46 -10.65 4.14
CA PRO A 34 -8.21 -11.34 5.18
C PRO A 34 -9.54 -10.61 5.43
N GLY A 35 -10.55 -11.34 5.91
CA GLY A 35 -11.80 -10.71 6.33
C GLY A 35 -11.60 -9.74 7.50
N GLU A 36 -10.67 -10.06 8.39
CA GLU A 36 -10.29 -9.26 9.55
C GLU A 36 -8.78 -9.36 9.82
N PHE A 37 -8.22 -8.33 10.47
CA PHE A 37 -6.84 -8.30 10.96
C PHE A 37 -6.87 -7.86 12.42
N TYR A 38 -6.61 -8.80 13.35
CA TYR A 38 -6.68 -8.53 14.80
C TYR A 38 -7.99 -7.84 15.23
N ASN A 39 -9.12 -8.42 14.83
CA ASN A 39 -10.48 -7.89 15.07
C ASN A 39 -10.78 -6.52 14.44
N VAL A 40 -9.89 -6.02 13.57
CA VAL A 40 -10.17 -4.89 12.69
C VAL A 40 -10.67 -5.44 11.35
N SER A 41 -11.98 -5.30 11.12
CA SER A 41 -12.61 -5.70 9.86
C SER A 41 -12.23 -4.76 8.72
N MET A 42 -12.23 -5.27 7.49
CA MET A 42 -11.96 -4.46 6.29
C MET A 42 -13.25 -4.09 5.56
N PRO A 43 -13.35 -2.87 4.99
CA PRO A 43 -14.46 -2.49 4.13
C PRO A 43 -14.48 -3.33 2.85
N GLN A 44 -15.66 -3.44 2.23
CA GLN A 44 -15.81 -4.18 0.98
C GLN A 44 -14.88 -3.68 -0.13
N GLY A 45 -14.42 -4.59 -0.98
CA GLY A 45 -13.52 -4.29 -2.08
C GLY A 45 -12.07 -4.07 -1.67
N ALA A 46 -11.67 -4.48 -0.46
CA ALA A 46 -10.27 -4.50 -0.06
C ALA A 46 -9.44 -5.36 -1.03
N THR A 47 -8.33 -4.79 -1.50
CA THR A 47 -7.42 -5.39 -2.49
C THR A 47 -5.98 -5.00 -2.15
N GLN A 48 -5.01 -5.67 -2.79
CA GLN A 48 -3.58 -5.37 -2.61
C GLN A 48 -3.14 -5.42 -1.14
N CYS A 49 -3.69 -6.36 -0.37
CA CYS A 49 -3.35 -6.50 1.04
C CYS A 49 -1.91 -6.97 1.20
N GLN A 50 -1.12 -6.18 1.92
CA GLN A 50 0.24 -6.52 2.29
C GLN A 50 0.36 -6.48 3.80
N ARG A 51 0.79 -7.60 4.37
CA ARG A 51 1.18 -7.67 5.78
C ARG A 51 2.65 -7.31 5.85
N PHE A 52 2.99 -6.36 6.71
CA PHE A 52 4.38 -6.03 7.00
C PHE A 52 4.88 -6.77 8.23
N ASP A 53 4.00 -6.96 9.22
CA ASP A 53 4.27 -7.82 10.38
C ASP A 53 2.97 -8.51 10.81
N ASP A 54 3.09 -9.80 11.10
CA ASP A 54 2.00 -10.64 11.58
C ASP A 54 1.98 -10.73 13.11
N ASP A 55 3.10 -10.45 13.78
CA ASP A 55 3.22 -10.45 15.24
C ASP A 55 3.13 -9.02 15.79
N MET A 56 2.83 -8.86 17.08
CA MET A 56 2.74 -7.53 17.70
C MET A 56 4.10 -6.82 17.76
N PRO A 57 4.22 -5.57 17.30
CA PRO A 57 3.17 -4.74 16.70
C PRO A 57 2.82 -5.17 15.26
N ALA A 58 1.57 -5.55 15.04
CA ALA A 58 1.15 -6.12 13.78
C ALA A 58 0.71 -5.01 12.83
N SER A 59 1.04 -5.15 11.54
CA SER A 59 0.69 -4.12 10.55
C SER A 59 0.30 -4.69 9.20
N LEU A 60 -0.74 -4.09 8.62
CA LEU A 60 -1.32 -4.47 7.35
C LEU A 60 -1.76 -3.22 6.59
N ILE A 61 -1.38 -3.14 5.33
CA ILE A 61 -1.84 -2.11 4.39
C ILE A 61 -2.77 -2.73 3.34
N PHE A 62 -3.78 -2.00 2.90
CA PHE A 62 -4.61 -2.40 1.78
C PHE A 62 -5.19 -1.19 1.02
N HIS A 63 -5.63 -1.43 -0.21
CA HIS A 63 -6.37 -0.47 -1.02
C HIS A 63 -7.86 -0.85 -1.05
N THR A 64 -8.75 0.15 -1.03
CA THR A 64 -10.19 -0.02 -1.29
C THR A 64 -10.66 1.00 -2.32
N PRO A 65 -11.58 0.64 -3.24
CA PRO A 65 -12.16 1.58 -4.21
C PRO A 65 -13.11 2.60 -3.57
N GLN A 66 -13.35 2.53 -2.25
CA GLN A 66 -14.17 3.50 -1.53
C GLN A 66 -13.42 4.81 -1.32
N SER A 67 -14.15 5.93 -1.30
CA SER A 67 -13.57 7.23 -0.96
C SER A 67 -13.08 7.27 0.49
N THR A 68 -12.11 8.12 0.79
CA THR A 68 -11.61 8.34 2.16
C THR A 68 -12.76 8.61 3.14
N GLU A 69 -13.75 9.42 2.77
CA GLU A 69 -14.89 9.73 3.62
C GLU A 69 -15.77 8.50 3.90
N SER A 70 -16.09 7.70 2.88
CA SER A 70 -16.86 6.46 3.06
C SER A 70 -16.13 5.45 3.94
N VAL A 71 -14.80 5.34 3.81
CA VAL A 71 -13.99 4.45 4.65
C VAL A 71 -14.00 4.91 6.12
N LEU A 72 -13.86 6.22 6.36
CA LEU A 72 -13.92 6.78 7.71
C LEU A 72 -15.28 6.54 8.37
N GLN A 73 -16.37 6.81 7.64
CA GLN A 73 -17.73 6.54 8.13
C GLN A 73 -17.93 5.05 8.43
N TRP A 74 -17.46 4.16 7.55
CA TRP A 74 -17.57 2.72 7.73
C TRP A 74 -16.86 2.25 9.01
N TYR A 75 -15.62 2.70 9.25
CA TYR A 75 -14.88 2.35 10.45
C TYR A 75 -15.55 2.87 11.73
N GLN A 76 -16.02 4.12 11.73
CA GLN A 76 -16.70 4.69 12.89
C GLN A 76 -18.04 4.01 13.19
N GLN A 77 -18.73 3.48 12.17
CA GLN A 77 -19.97 2.72 12.34
C GLN A 77 -19.73 1.29 12.86
N HIS A 78 -18.73 0.59 12.33
CA HIS A 78 -18.46 -0.82 12.69
C HIS A 78 -17.59 -0.95 13.94
N MET A 79 -16.81 0.08 14.26
CA MET A 79 -15.93 0.14 15.43
C MET A 79 -16.10 1.49 16.14
N PRO A 80 -17.20 1.69 16.90
CA PRO A 80 -17.53 2.97 17.54
C PRO A 80 -16.47 3.53 18.49
N GLN A 81 -15.52 2.69 18.93
CA GLN A 81 -14.37 3.11 19.74
C GLN A 81 -13.30 3.87 18.94
N LEU A 82 -13.31 3.79 17.60
CA LEU A 82 -12.40 4.52 16.74
C LEU A 82 -12.85 5.98 16.61
N HIS A 83 -11.95 6.91 16.94
CA HIS A 83 -12.18 8.34 16.83
C HIS A 83 -11.03 9.00 16.08
N VAL A 84 -11.31 10.13 15.43
CA VAL A 84 -10.29 10.91 14.71
C VAL A 84 -9.30 11.47 15.72
N ALA A 85 -8.04 11.05 15.62
CA ALA A 85 -6.93 11.58 16.41
C ALA A 85 -6.27 12.77 15.73
N SER A 86 -6.13 12.73 14.40
CA SER A 86 -5.54 13.81 13.62
C SER A 86 -5.91 13.73 12.13
N GLN A 87 -5.73 14.86 11.45
CA GLN A 87 -5.87 14.97 9.99
C GLN A 87 -4.81 15.91 9.44
N PHE A 88 -4.06 15.46 8.43
CA PHE A 88 -3.03 16.25 7.76
C PHE A 88 -2.89 15.84 6.30
N ASN A 89 -2.92 16.80 5.38
CA ASN A 89 -2.81 16.56 3.92
C ASN A 89 -3.75 15.46 3.40
N GLY A 90 -5.00 15.45 3.87
CA GLY A 90 -6.01 14.46 3.47
C GLY A 90 -5.86 13.09 4.14
N ARG A 91 -4.74 12.82 4.81
CA ARG A 91 -4.53 11.61 5.62
C ARG A 91 -5.20 11.79 6.98
N VAL A 92 -6.07 10.86 7.35
CA VAL A 92 -6.81 10.87 8.61
C VAL A 92 -6.36 9.68 9.45
N VAL A 93 -6.04 9.94 10.72
CA VAL A 93 -5.69 8.90 11.69
C VAL A 93 -6.87 8.70 12.62
N LEU A 94 -7.38 7.47 12.67
CA LEU A 94 -8.31 7.00 13.70
C LEU A 94 -7.54 6.22 14.76
N THR A 95 -7.89 6.43 16.03
CA THR A 95 -7.36 5.66 17.16
C THR A 95 -8.49 5.08 17.99
N GLY A 96 -8.25 3.93 18.61
CA GLY A 96 -9.21 3.32 19.54
C GLY A 96 -8.54 2.32 20.47
N ALA A 97 -9.35 1.72 21.35
CA ALA A 97 -8.91 0.70 22.30
C ALA A 97 -7.65 1.12 23.09
N GLN A 98 -7.67 2.30 23.73
CA GLN A 98 -6.52 2.84 24.49
C GLN A 98 -5.27 2.98 23.62
N ASN A 99 -5.43 3.48 22.38
CA ASN A 99 -4.37 3.68 21.39
C ASN A 99 -3.69 2.40 20.86
N THR A 100 -4.22 1.22 21.19
CA THR A 100 -3.73 -0.06 20.66
C THR A 100 -4.11 -0.30 19.21
N ILE A 101 -5.15 0.38 18.71
CA ILE A 101 -5.55 0.33 17.29
C ILE A 101 -5.32 1.68 16.67
N ARG A 102 -4.60 1.70 15.55
CA ARG A 102 -4.43 2.87 14.68
C ARG A 102 -4.84 2.49 13.26
N VAL A 103 -5.79 3.24 12.72
CA VAL A 103 -6.24 3.11 11.32
C VAL A 103 -5.90 4.41 10.63
N VAL A 104 -5.06 4.36 9.61
CA VAL A 104 -4.71 5.55 8.83
C VAL A 104 -5.33 5.44 7.46
N VAL A 105 -6.16 6.40 7.09
CA VAL A 105 -6.85 6.44 5.81
C VAL A 105 -6.28 7.58 4.98
N SER A 106 -5.77 7.27 3.80
CA SER A 106 -5.17 8.22 2.87
C SER A 106 -5.89 8.18 1.52
N PRO A 107 -6.11 9.32 0.84
CA PRO A 107 -6.59 9.31 -0.54
C PRO A 107 -5.60 8.57 -1.44
N ASP A 108 -6.11 7.70 -2.31
CA ASP A 108 -5.30 6.97 -3.29
C ASP A 108 -6.06 6.83 -4.61
N HIS A 109 -5.67 7.60 -5.62
CA HIS A 109 -6.34 7.67 -6.92
C HIS A 109 -7.88 7.80 -6.82
N SER A 110 -8.62 6.78 -7.27
CA SER A 110 -10.08 6.74 -7.24
C SER A 110 -10.66 6.14 -5.96
N GLY A 111 -9.81 5.82 -4.98
CA GLY A 111 -10.18 5.16 -3.73
C GLY A 111 -9.35 5.67 -2.55
N ALA A 112 -9.02 4.74 -1.65
CA ALA A 112 -8.23 5.03 -0.46
C ALA A 112 -7.26 3.89 -0.13
N GLN A 113 -6.10 4.28 0.36
CA GLN A 113 -5.16 3.40 1.04
C GLN A 113 -5.48 3.41 2.55
N VAL A 114 -5.47 2.24 3.16
CA VAL A 114 -5.69 2.06 4.60
C VAL A 114 -4.51 1.33 5.21
N ASP A 115 -3.88 1.96 6.19
CA ASP A 115 -2.80 1.38 6.98
C ASP A 115 -3.36 1.01 8.36
N LEU A 116 -3.27 -0.27 8.72
CA LEU A 116 -3.61 -0.78 10.03
C LEU A 116 -2.34 -1.00 10.83
N LEU A 117 -2.29 -0.48 12.05
CA LEU A 117 -1.26 -0.76 13.03
C LEU A 117 -1.93 -1.15 14.35
N ILE A 118 -1.57 -2.33 14.83
CA ILE A 118 -2.06 -2.91 16.07
C ILE A 118 -0.87 -3.02 17.02
N LEU A 119 -1.03 -2.44 18.19
CA LEU A 119 -0.02 -2.41 19.23
C LEU A 119 -0.47 -3.28 20.40
N ASP A 120 0.49 -3.82 21.13
CA ASP A 120 0.20 -4.25 22.49
C ASP A 120 -0.05 -3.03 23.42
N SER A 121 -0.63 -3.29 24.59
CA SER A 121 -0.95 -2.22 25.55
C SER A 121 0.28 -1.51 26.13
N LEU A 122 1.45 -2.15 26.14
CA LEU A 122 2.68 -1.56 26.66
C LEU A 122 3.22 -0.52 25.66
N LEU A 123 3.22 -0.85 24.37
CA LEU A 123 3.63 0.03 23.28
C LEU A 123 2.63 1.17 23.05
N ALA A 124 1.34 0.93 23.27
CA ALA A 124 0.29 1.95 23.11
C ALA A 124 0.34 3.08 24.16
N SER A 125 1.03 2.83 25.29
CA SER A 125 1.16 3.79 26.40
C SER A 125 2.35 4.76 26.27
N GLN A 126 3.17 4.59 25.22
CA GLN A 126 4.32 5.44 24.90
C GLN A 126 3.92 6.57 23.93
#